data_AF-A0A3A5HFV2-F1
#
_entry.id   AF-A0A3A5HFV2-F1
#
_cell.length_a   1.000
_cell.length_b   1.000
_cell.length_c   1.000
_cell.angle_alpha   90.00
_cell.angle_beta   90.00
_cell.angle_gamma   90.00
#
_symmetry.space_group_name_H-M   'P 1'
#
loop_
_entity.id
_entity.type
_entity.pdbx_description
1 polymer ?
#
loop_
_entity_poly.entity_id
_entity_poly.type
_entity_poly.pdbx_seq_one_letter_code
_entity_poly.pdbx_strand_id
1 'polypeptide(L)'
;MRRTRRSTPVRALALALPTAVLATPLALVPAYADPVAPPSPAGPPEVSAPAAEQALEDATALLTGVGDGATEGLGAATSGPTDATLALLELRKQLPQLSAADRRQARALMARPDGENGTANDTPLSATYGLLDGTPKSTCDNALVYGDHPFCVHWIDNAGSRHYATAAEVTETVTTMQRVWDAEISGLHYKTPILDGARGGTADGRLDVYLADIAGSDAGNDPYDYFGYAVPEDDPKESAGYLVLENDFTEFVNSGTSATEFRQVTAAHEFFHIVQFGYDSYEDGWLMESTATWMEEQVYPSVNDSRNYIRLGSLRQPHLPLDTRNGGAEYGTWVFHELYTRSLGDTVVRRVWEQAAATGVNYRGALSTALSNAGWSLTTAFRTFGGSSLAPRLFYAEGAAYPSAQLSRSWKLTRSARSTGTRSIRLAHLAGAAYDFRPGGTLTGRWNLRLAINAPAGASTAYAVVFFSNGTAPRRIPVALDRYGNKTFSVPFRAGTVQRVALHLGNASSVNGRTTTFKATAWR
;
A
#
# COMPACT_ATOMS: atom_id res chain seq x y z
N MET A 1 24.21 -30.56 49.15
CA MET A 1 25.00 -31.63 49.79
C MET A 1 25.86 -32.32 48.73
N ARG A 2 27.15 -32.50 49.02
CA ARG A 2 28.18 -33.36 48.39
C ARG A 2 28.66 -33.13 46.92
N ARG A 3 29.87 -32.55 46.86
CA ARG A 3 30.99 -32.79 45.92
C ARG A 3 31.14 -34.25 45.49
N THR A 4 31.68 -34.51 44.29
CA THR A 4 33.11 -34.85 44.05
C THR A 4 33.49 -35.07 42.58
N ARG A 5 34.65 -34.50 42.21
CA ARG A 5 35.50 -34.73 41.02
C ARG A 5 36.24 -36.09 41.07
N ARG A 6 36.75 -36.56 39.91
CA ARG A 6 38.04 -37.27 39.64
C ARG A 6 38.14 -37.47 38.12
N SER A 7 39.08 -36.92 37.32
CA SER A 7 40.56 -36.91 37.23
C SER A 7 41.19 -38.15 36.54
N THR A 8 41.61 -37.98 35.26
CA THR A 8 42.94 -38.25 34.59
C THR A 8 43.74 -39.53 34.94
N PRO A 9 44.48 -40.18 33.99
CA PRO A 9 45.76 -39.62 33.48
C PRO A 9 46.25 -40.01 32.06
N VAL A 10 47.32 -39.30 31.67
CA VAL A 10 48.23 -39.40 30.51
C VAL A 10 49.38 -40.39 30.78
N ARG A 11 49.91 -41.06 29.73
CA ARG A 11 51.32 -41.52 29.53
C ARG A 11 51.42 -42.14 28.12
N ALA A 12 52.13 -41.56 27.15
CA ALA A 12 53.58 -41.51 26.91
C ALA A 12 54.20 -42.84 26.42
N LEU A 13 54.85 -42.81 25.24
CA LEU A 13 55.98 -43.62 24.72
C LEU A 13 55.92 -43.60 23.17
N ALA A 14 56.96 -43.64 22.35
CA ALA A 14 58.40 -43.34 22.37
C ALA A 14 58.86 -43.56 20.91
N LEU A 15 59.85 -42.79 20.44
CA LEU A 15 60.50 -42.95 19.13
C LEU A 15 61.27 -44.28 19.04
N ALA A 16 61.21 -44.95 17.88
CA ALA A 16 62.31 -45.77 17.35
C ALA A 16 62.21 -45.90 15.82
N LEU A 17 63.24 -45.42 15.12
CA LEU A 17 63.48 -45.64 13.69
C LEU A 17 64.13 -47.02 13.48
N PRO A 18 63.77 -47.71 12.38
CA PRO A 18 64.77 -48.45 11.64
C PRO A 18 64.72 -48.12 10.14
N THR A 19 65.91 -47.93 9.58
CA THR A 19 66.22 -47.85 8.14
C THR A 19 66.00 -49.19 7.45
N ALA A 20 65.24 -49.23 6.35
CA ALA A 20 65.36 -50.28 5.32
C ALA A 20 64.85 -49.81 3.94
N VAL A 21 65.81 -49.69 3.02
CA VAL A 21 65.80 -50.10 1.60
C VAL A 21 64.68 -49.60 0.68
N LEU A 22 65.11 -48.85 -0.35
CA LEU A 22 64.36 -48.54 -1.57
C LEU A 22 63.77 -49.79 -2.23
N ALA A 23 62.46 -49.77 -2.44
CA ALA A 23 61.83 -50.34 -3.62
C ALA A 23 60.71 -49.38 -4.01
N THR A 24 60.77 -48.80 -5.21
CA THR A 24 59.74 -47.94 -5.78
C THR A 24 58.64 -48.79 -6.40
N PRO A 25 57.41 -48.80 -5.88
CA PRO A 25 56.23 -49.15 -6.67
C PRO A 25 55.68 -47.87 -7.29
N LEU A 26 55.50 -47.85 -8.61
CA LEU A 26 54.59 -46.89 -9.23
C LEU A 26 53.18 -47.13 -8.65
N ALA A 27 52.81 -46.33 -7.66
CA ALA A 27 51.42 -46.20 -7.23
C ALA A 27 50.78 -45.12 -8.11
N LEU A 28 49.80 -45.52 -8.92
CA LEU A 28 48.87 -44.58 -9.53
C LEU A 28 48.16 -43.82 -8.39
N VAL A 29 48.49 -42.54 -8.25
CA VAL A 29 47.73 -41.62 -7.40
C VAL A 29 46.39 -41.40 -8.11
N PRO A 30 45.24 -41.74 -7.50
CA PRO A 30 43.97 -41.25 -8.04
C PRO A 30 44.03 -39.72 -7.97
N ALA A 31 43.87 -39.07 -9.13
CA ALA A 31 43.75 -37.63 -9.17
C ALA A 31 42.58 -37.23 -8.26
N TYR A 32 42.89 -36.59 -7.13
CA TYR A 32 41.91 -35.81 -6.42
C TYR A 32 41.50 -34.70 -7.38
N ALA A 33 40.32 -34.82 -7.96
CA ALA A 33 39.67 -33.66 -8.57
C ALA A 33 39.48 -32.66 -7.43
N ASP A 34 40.06 -31.48 -7.57
CA ASP A 34 39.72 -30.34 -6.71
C ASP A 34 38.19 -30.23 -6.65
N PRO A 35 37.60 -29.97 -5.46
CA PRO A 35 36.17 -29.70 -5.40
C PRO A 35 35.88 -28.57 -6.38
N VAL A 36 35.08 -28.87 -7.40
CA VAL A 36 34.60 -27.91 -8.39
C VAL A 36 34.09 -26.71 -7.60
N ALA A 37 34.79 -25.58 -7.73
CA ALA A 37 34.31 -24.32 -7.18
C ALA A 37 32.85 -24.16 -7.63
N PRO A 38 31.92 -23.78 -6.73
CA PRO A 38 30.54 -23.53 -7.15
C PRO A 38 30.58 -22.59 -8.35
N PRO A 39 29.75 -22.82 -9.39
CA PRO A 39 29.73 -21.93 -10.54
C PRO A 39 29.60 -20.49 -10.03
N SER A 40 30.48 -19.61 -10.50
CA SER A 40 30.34 -18.16 -10.29
C SER A 40 28.88 -17.77 -10.53
N PRO A 41 28.32 -16.82 -9.76
CA PRO A 41 26.96 -16.38 -10.00
C PRO A 41 26.85 -16.04 -11.49
N ALA A 42 25.92 -16.72 -12.18
CA ALA A 42 25.73 -16.53 -13.60
C ALA A 42 25.65 -15.02 -13.85
N GLY A 43 26.40 -14.53 -14.83
CA GLY A 43 26.29 -13.13 -15.25
C GLY A 43 24.84 -12.78 -15.60
N PRO A 44 24.53 -11.49 -15.82
CA PRO A 44 23.23 -11.08 -16.34
C PRO A 44 22.81 -12.00 -17.50
N PRO A 45 21.52 -12.39 -17.61
CA PRO A 45 21.06 -13.17 -18.74
C PRO A 45 21.37 -12.44 -20.06
N GLU A 46 21.53 -13.19 -21.14
CA GLU A 46 21.81 -12.60 -22.47
C GLU A 46 20.63 -11.75 -22.95
N VAL A 47 19.41 -12.16 -22.62
CA VAL A 47 18.14 -11.49 -22.94
C VAL A 47 17.31 -11.36 -21.67
N SER A 48 16.60 -10.24 -21.53
CA SER A 48 15.69 -10.02 -20.41
C SER A 48 14.53 -11.01 -20.38
N ALA A 49 14.10 -11.40 -19.18
CA ALA A 49 12.85 -12.12 -19.04
C ALA A 49 11.66 -11.21 -19.43
N PRO A 50 10.59 -11.72 -20.05
CA PRO A 50 9.45 -10.89 -20.47
C PRO A 50 8.82 -10.03 -19.37
N ALA A 51 8.73 -10.56 -18.14
CA ALA A 51 8.21 -9.80 -17.00
C ALA A 51 9.15 -8.66 -16.56
N ALA A 52 10.47 -8.86 -16.71
CA ALA A 52 11.46 -7.85 -16.39
C ALA A 52 11.51 -6.74 -17.45
N GLU A 53 11.36 -7.12 -18.71
CA GLU A 53 11.21 -6.19 -19.84
C GLU A 53 9.94 -5.34 -19.67
N GLN A 54 8.81 -5.94 -19.31
CA GLN A 54 7.57 -5.20 -19.01
C GLN A 54 7.75 -4.22 -17.83
N ALA A 55 8.37 -4.64 -16.73
CA ALA A 55 8.60 -3.76 -15.59
C ALA A 55 9.51 -2.56 -15.96
N LEU A 56 10.49 -2.77 -16.85
CA LEU A 56 11.33 -1.68 -17.36
C LEU A 56 10.54 -0.76 -18.28
N GLU A 57 9.68 -1.30 -19.15
CA GLU A 57 8.81 -0.52 -20.03
C GLU A 57 7.84 0.33 -19.21
N ASP A 58 7.16 -0.26 -18.22
CA ASP A 58 6.21 0.44 -17.35
C ASP A 58 6.89 1.60 -16.59
N ALA A 59 8.05 1.34 -15.97
CA ALA A 59 8.80 2.38 -15.25
C ALA A 59 9.37 3.46 -16.20
N THR A 60 9.80 3.10 -17.41
CA THR A 60 10.26 4.07 -18.41
C THR A 60 9.10 4.94 -18.90
N ALA A 61 7.95 4.34 -19.19
CA ALA A 61 6.75 5.05 -19.60
C ALA A 61 6.24 6.00 -18.49
N LEU A 62 6.40 5.63 -17.22
CA LEU A 62 6.06 6.51 -16.11
C LEU A 62 7.09 7.63 -15.92
N LEU A 63 8.40 7.38 -15.96
CA LEU A 63 9.38 8.41 -15.55
C LEU A 63 9.89 9.29 -16.71
N THR A 64 9.66 8.87 -17.95
CA THR A 64 10.11 9.56 -19.17
C THR A 64 9.03 9.70 -20.24
N GLY A 65 7.95 8.89 -20.11
CA GLY A 65 6.69 8.75 -20.89
C GLY A 65 6.59 9.30 -22.28
N VAL A 66 7.65 9.07 -23.00
CA VAL A 66 7.59 8.13 -24.10
C VAL A 66 6.71 6.90 -23.71
N GLY A 67 5.38 7.01 -23.88
CA GLY A 67 4.41 5.95 -23.62
C GLY A 67 2.95 6.43 -23.77
N ASP A 68 2.10 5.65 -24.45
CA ASP A 68 0.67 5.97 -24.59
C ASP A 68 -0.07 5.72 -23.25
N GLY A 69 -0.17 6.75 -22.40
CA GLY A 69 -1.30 6.92 -21.47
C GLY A 69 -1.13 6.44 -20.02
N ALA A 70 -0.14 6.98 -19.29
CA ALA A 70 -0.20 7.02 -17.83
C ALA A 70 -0.51 8.46 -17.40
N THR A 71 -1.76 8.73 -17.03
CA THR A 71 -2.13 9.95 -16.32
C THR A 71 -2.41 9.58 -14.87
N GLU A 72 -1.77 10.24 -13.91
CA GLU A 72 -2.31 10.36 -12.55
C GLU A 72 -3.47 11.37 -12.57
N GLY A 73 -4.50 11.02 -13.34
CA GLY A 73 -5.72 11.80 -13.48
C GLY A 73 -6.89 10.92 -13.10
N LEU A 74 -7.85 11.49 -12.36
CA LEU A 74 -9.12 10.86 -11.98
C LEU A 74 -9.94 10.47 -13.23
N GLY A 75 -9.59 9.41 -13.96
CA GLY A 75 -10.31 9.12 -15.18
C GLY A 75 -9.79 8.10 -16.20
N ALA A 76 -8.97 7.09 -15.87
CA ALA A 76 -8.90 5.90 -16.72
C ALA A 76 -8.37 4.68 -15.97
N ALA A 77 -9.06 3.56 -16.08
CA ALA A 77 -8.54 2.27 -15.65
C ALA A 77 -7.59 1.74 -16.73
N THR A 78 -6.29 1.95 -16.56
CA THR A 78 -5.24 1.24 -17.30
C THR A 78 -4.66 0.13 -16.42
N SER A 79 -4.15 -0.93 -17.04
CA SER A 79 -3.79 -2.20 -16.38
C SER A 79 -2.29 -2.33 -16.04
N GLY A 80 -1.59 -1.22 -15.85
CA GLY A 80 -0.20 -1.16 -15.35
C GLY A 80 -0.13 -0.46 -13.99
N PRO A 81 1.03 -0.45 -13.31
CA PRO A 81 1.25 0.51 -12.23
C PRO A 81 1.03 1.90 -12.81
N THR A 82 0.13 2.68 -12.21
CA THR A 82 0.04 4.13 -12.49
C THR A 82 0.93 4.93 -11.54
N ASP A 83 1.55 4.24 -10.58
CA ASP A 83 2.31 4.79 -9.47
C ASP A 83 3.82 4.55 -9.71
N ALA A 84 4.60 5.63 -9.61
CA ALA A 84 6.04 5.59 -9.86
C ALA A 84 6.79 4.79 -8.79
N THR A 85 6.41 4.90 -7.51
CA THR A 85 7.01 4.16 -6.39
C THR A 85 6.88 2.64 -6.61
N LEU A 86 5.67 2.16 -6.91
CA LEU A 86 5.43 0.73 -7.15
C LEU A 86 6.06 0.23 -8.45
N ALA A 87 6.10 1.05 -9.49
CA ALA A 87 6.76 0.68 -10.75
C ALA A 87 8.27 0.51 -10.56
N LEU A 88 8.92 1.45 -9.88
CA LEU A 88 10.34 1.38 -9.53
C LEU A 88 10.63 0.20 -8.61
N LEU A 89 9.72 -0.09 -7.66
CA LEU A 89 9.82 -1.24 -6.79
C LEU A 89 9.69 -2.58 -7.53
N GLU A 90 8.77 -2.69 -8.50
CA GLU A 90 8.66 -3.88 -9.34
C GLU A 90 9.89 -4.04 -10.23
N LEU A 91 10.36 -2.96 -10.86
CA LEU A 91 11.58 -2.97 -11.66
C LEU A 91 12.79 -3.40 -10.83
N ARG A 92 12.89 -2.92 -9.58
CA ARG A 92 13.94 -3.32 -8.63
C ARG A 92 13.95 -4.84 -8.40
N LYS A 93 12.78 -5.45 -8.15
CA LYS A 93 12.61 -6.91 -7.98
C LYS A 93 13.07 -7.68 -9.22
N GLN A 94 12.89 -7.10 -10.41
CA GLN A 94 13.23 -7.73 -11.68
C GLN A 94 14.68 -7.51 -12.13
N LEU A 95 15.49 -6.68 -11.44
CA LEU A 95 16.89 -6.42 -11.81
C LEU A 95 17.73 -7.68 -12.12
N PRO A 96 17.64 -8.78 -11.35
CA PRO A 96 18.41 -10.00 -11.64
C PRO A 96 18.04 -10.66 -12.98
N GLN A 97 16.81 -10.43 -13.46
CA GLN A 97 16.24 -11.02 -14.68
C GLN A 97 16.45 -10.17 -15.94
N LEU A 98 17.01 -8.96 -15.78
CA LEU A 98 17.33 -8.07 -16.89
C LEU A 98 18.69 -8.40 -17.53
N SER A 99 18.75 -8.23 -18.85
CA SER A 99 19.99 -8.24 -19.63
C SER A 99 20.96 -7.18 -19.13
N ALA A 100 22.24 -7.30 -19.51
CA ALA A 100 23.23 -6.31 -19.09
C ALA A 100 22.91 -4.89 -19.59
N ALA A 101 22.24 -4.74 -20.75
CA ALA A 101 21.83 -3.45 -21.29
C ALA A 101 20.63 -2.89 -20.53
N ASP A 102 19.57 -3.69 -20.41
CA ASP A 102 18.33 -3.26 -19.76
C ASP A 102 18.55 -2.98 -18.27
N ARG A 103 19.46 -3.72 -17.63
CA ARG A 103 19.86 -3.44 -16.24
C ARG A 103 20.55 -2.08 -16.07
N ARG A 104 21.25 -1.57 -17.09
CA ARG A 104 21.82 -0.20 -17.04
C ARG A 104 20.71 0.83 -17.14
N GLN A 105 19.77 0.65 -18.05
CA GLN A 105 18.59 1.53 -18.16
C GLN A 105 17.78 1.54 -16.86
N ALA A 106 17.51 0.36 -16.29
CA ALA A 106 16.79 0.25 -15.02
C ALA A 106 17.51 0.97 -13.86
N ARG A 107 18.84 0.87 -13.80
CA ARG A 107 19.63 1.61 -12.78
C ARG A 107 19.63 3.11 -13.01
N ALA A 108 19.54 3.56 -14.26
CA ALA A 108 19.39 4.98 -14.56
C ALA A 108 18.04 5.50 -14.05
N LEU A 109 16.94 4.77 -14.27
CA LEU A 109 15.60 5.12 -13.75
C LEU A 109 15.55 5.27 -12.21
N MET A 110 16.35 4.47 -11.49
CA MET A 110 16.48 4.48 -10.02
C MET A 110 17.65 5.35 -9.53
N ALA A 111 18.25 6.17 -10.39
CA ALA A 111 19.35 7.02 -9.98
C ALA A 111 18.85 8.23 -9.18
N ARG A 112 19.61 8.61 -8.16
CA ARG A 112 19.39 9.84 -7.42
C ARG A 112 19.49 11.06 -8.35
N PRO A 113 18.68 12.11 -8.13
CA PRO A 113 18.72 13.35 -8.92
C PRO A 113 20.11 14.00 -9.06
N ASP A 114 20.97 13.88 -8.04
CA ASP A 114 22.32 14.43 -7.99
C ASP A 114 23.38 13.61 -8.77
N GLY A 115 23.02 12.45 -9.31
CA GLY A 115 23.88 11.65 -10.17
C GLY A 115 24.94 10.79 -9.46
N GLU A 116 24.92 10.68 -8.11
CA GLU A 116 25.94 9.91 -7.36
C GLU A 116 26.01 8.42 -7.73
N ASN A 117 24.95 7.83 -8.32
CA ASN A 117 24.91 6.43 -8.74
C ASN A 117 25.32 6.17 -10.21
N GLY A 118 25.87 7.17 -10.91
CA GLY A 118 26.67 6.97 -12.12
C GLY A 118 25.99 6.27 -13.30
N THR A 119 25.20 7.01 -14.09
CA THR A 119 25.16 7.00 -15.56
C THR A 119 24.21 8.10 -16.03
N ALA A 120 24.58 9.37 -15.86
CA ALA A 120 23.76 10.52 -16.21
C ALA A 120 23.57 10.76 -17.74
N ASN A 121 23.92 9.80 -18.61
CA ASN A 121 24.16 10.10 -20.02
C ASN A 121 23.25 9.40 -21.04
N ASP A 122 22.40 8.44 -20.67
CA ASP A 122 21.67 7.66 -21.69
C ASP A 122 20.16 7.91 -21.73
N THR A 123 19.53 8.52 -20.71
CA THR A 123 18.12 8.97 -20.76
C THR A 123 17.86 10.09 -19.74
N PRO A 124 17.47 11.31 -20.14
CA PRO A 124 17.07 12.34 -19.20
C PRO A 124 15.78 11.91 -18.48
N LEU A 125 15.82 11.81 -17.16
CA LEU A 125 14.61 11.67 -16.34
C LEU A 125 14.11 13.04 -15.95
N SER A 126 12.81 13.14 -15.65
CA SER A 126 12.25 14.40 -15.16
C SER A 126 13.03 14.89 -13.93
N ALA A 127 13.30 14.04 -12.95
CA ALA A 127 13.96 14.48 -11.71
C ALA A 127 15.48 14.74 -11.80
N THR A 128 16.18 14.44 -12.90
CA THR A 128 17.65 14.55 -12.93
C THR A 128 18.14 15.99 -12.94
N TYR A 129 19.03 16.34 -12.00
CA TYR A 129 19.73 17.62 -12.01
C TYR A 129 20.80 17.64 -13.11
N GLY A 130 20.54 18.39 -14.18
CA GLY A 130 21.44 18.57 -15.29
C GLY A 130 22.60 19.52 -14.99
N LEU A 131 23.63 19.48 -15.83
CA LEU A 131 24.83 20.34 -15.70
C LEU A 131 24.51 21.85 -15.71
N LEU A 132 23.41 22.24 -16.36
CA LEU A 132 22.99 23.64 -16.48
C LEU A 132 22.11 24.11 -15.31
N ASP A 133 21.62 23.17 -14.49
CA ASP A 133 20.77 23.50 -13.35
C ASP A 133 21.59 24.11 -12.21
N GLY A 134 22.87 23.75 -12.09
CA GLY A 134 23.77 24.27 -11.07
C GLY A 134 24.19 23.16 -10.11
N THR A 135 24.89 23.55 -9.03
CA THR A 135 25.33 22.59 -8.01
C THR A 135 24.20 22.35 -7.02
N PRO A 136 23.76 21.09 -6.82
CA PRO A 136 22.78 20.75 -5.81
C PRO A 136 23.21 21.24 -4.42
N LYS A 137 22.25 21.73 -3.65
CA LYS A 137 22.41 22.15 -2.25
C LYS A 137 21.80 21.11 -1.35
N SER A 138 22.31 20.99 -0.12
CA SER A 138 21.73 20.15 0.92
C SER A 138 21.50 20.93 2.20
N THR A 139 20.40 20.65 2.91
CA THR A 139 20.14 21.26 4.23
C THR A 139 21.13 20.77 5.28
N CYS A 140 21.71 19.59 5.07
CA CYS A 140 22.71 18.99 5.96
C CYS A 140 24.07 19.69 5.89
N ASP A 141 24.35 20.44 4.82
CA ASP A 141 25.52 21.32 4.75
C ASP A 141 25.35 22.61 5.59
N ASN A 142 24.13 22.90 6.06
CA ASN A 142 23.81 24.12 6.79
C ASN A 142 22.76 23.92 7.90
N ALA A 143 23.09 23.05 8.86
CA ALA A 143 22.24 22.78 10.03
C ALA A 143 21.93 24.01 10.90
N LEU A 144 22.72 25.10 10.79
CA LEU A 144 22.44 26.36 11.51
C LEU A 144 21.19 27.07 10.99
N VAL A 145 20.88 26.92 9.70
CA VAL A 145 19.71 27.55 9.07
C VAL A 145 18.52 26.60 9.10
N TYR A 146 18.75 25.33 8.76
CA TYR A 146 17.66 24.37 8.54
C TYR A 146 17.41 23.43 9.70
N GLY A 147 18.24 23.44 10.75
CA GLY A 147 18.13 22.51 11.86
C GLY A 147 18.87 21.19 11.63
N ASP A 148 18.96 20.40 12.69
CA ASP A 148 19.56 19.05 12.68
C ASP A 148 18.45 18.00 12.64
N HIS A 149 18.29 17.35 11.48
CA HIS A 149 17.19 16.45 11.18
C HIS A 149 17.69 15.06 10.75
N PRO A 150 16.94 13.98 10.96
CA PRO A 150 17.32 12.64 10.49
C PRO A 150 17.20 12.45 8.96
N PHE A 151 16.99 13.54 8.23
CA PHE A 151 16.88 13.61 6.78
C PHE A 151 17.59 14.86 6.25
N CYS A 152 17.91 14.85 4.96
CA CYS A 152 18.50 15.96 4.22
C CYS A 152 17.58 16.32 3.04
N VAL A 153 17.27 17.61 2.89
CA VAL A 153 16.54 18.10 1.72
C VAL A 153 17.56 18.64 0.72
N HIS A 154 17.49 18.13 -0.51
CA HIS A 154 18.36 18.48 -1.64
C HIS A 154 17.58 19.27 -2.67
N TRP A 155 18.18 20.33 -3.21
CA TRP A 155 17.51 21.19 -4.19
C TRP A 155 18.47 21.96 -5.10
N ILE A 156 17.92 22.60 -6.13
CA ILE A 156 18.62 23.54 -7.00
C ILE A 156 18.20 24.98 -6.66
N ASP A 157 19.16 25.87 -6.40
CA ASP A 157 18.94 27.29 -6.05
C ASP A 157 19.13 28.26 -7.24
N ASN A 158 19.20 27.73 -8.45
CA ASN A 158 19.32 28.50 -9.68
C ASN A 158 17.94 28.83 -10.26
N ALA A 159 17.51 30.09 -10.19
CA ALA A 159 16.23 30.54 -10.72
C ALA A 159 16.03 30.36 -12.24
N GLY A 160 17.09 30.01 -12.99
CA GLY A 160 16.99 29.64 -14.41
C GLY A 160 16.80 28.13 -14.65
N SER A 161 16.88 27.31 -13.61
CA SER A 161 16.58 25.88 -13.66
C SER A 161 15.09 25.64 -13.50
N ARG A 162 14.60 24.58 -14.13
CA ARG A 162 13.24 24.09 -13.89
C ARG A 162 13.10 23.44 -12.51
N HIS A 163 14.17 22.87 -11.97
CA HIS A 163 14.22 22.28 -10.62
C HIS A 163 14.41 23.32 -9.51
N TYR A 164 14.25 24.61 -9.82
CA TYR A 164 14.46 25.68 -8.87
C TYR A 164 13.51 25.56 -7.67
N ALA A 165 14.07 25.58 -6.47
CA ALA A 165 13.29 25.73 -5.24
C ALA A 165 13.79 26.96 -4.47
N THR A 166 12.85 27.79 -4.04
CA THR A 166 13.12 28.94 -3.19
C THR A 166 13.49 28.49 -1.78
N ALA A 167 14.17 29.36 -1.03
CA ALA A 167 14.47 29.11 0.37
C ALA A 167 13.18 28.91 1.23
N ALA A 168 12.06 29.49 0.81
CA ALA A 168 10.77 29.33 1.50
C ALA A 168 10.22 27.91 1.29
N GLU A 169 10.19 27.41 0.05
CA GLU A 169 9.77 26.03 -0.25
C GLU A 169 10.66 25.00 0.45
N VAL A 170 11.98 25.20 0.44
CA VAL A 170 12.92 24.32 1.15
C VAL A 170 12.62 24.29 2.66
N THR A 171 12.39 25.47 3.27
CA THR A 171 12.07 25.57 4.70
C THR A 171 10.73 24.91 5.02
N GLU A 172 9.75 25.04 4.12
CA GLU A 172 8.45 24.40 4.25
C GLU A 172 8.54 22.87 4.13
N THR A 173 9.34 22.36 3.19
CA THR A 173 9.64 20.93 3.06
C THR A 173 10.32 20.40 4.32
N VAL A 174 11.33 21.08 4.86
CA VAL A 174 11.98 20.68 6.13
C VAL A 174 10.96 20.61 7.27
N THR A 175 10.09 21.61 7.39
CA THR A 175 9.06 21.65 8.44
C THR A 175 8.05 20.51 8.28
N THR A 176 7.65 20.23 7.04
CA THR A 176 6.75 19.13 6.69
C THR A 176 7.39 17.78 7.01
N MET A 177 8.61 17.52 6.54
CA MET A 177 9.31 16.26 6.79
C MET A 177 9.59 16.03 8.28
N GLN A 178 9.88 17.09 9.05
CA GLN A 178 10.03 16.96 10.51
C GLN A 178 8.72 16.51 11.16
N ARG A 179 7.58 17.10 10.76
CA ARG A 179 6.27 16.69 11.27
C ARG A 179 5.91 15.26 10.88
N VAL A 180 6.15 14.89 9.63
CA VAL A 180 5.93 13.54 9.10
C VAL A 180 6.76 12.52 9.90
N TRP A 181 8.06 12.78 10.07
CA TRP A 181 8.95 11.93 10.86
C TRP A 181 8.46 11.79 12.30
N ASP A 182 8.12 12.91 12.96
CA ASP A 182 7.63 12.88 14.35
C ASP A 182 6.29 12.14 14.47
N ALA A 183 5.38 12.30 13.52
CA ALA A 183 4.09 11.63 13.56
C ALA A 183 4.23 10.12 13.37
N GLU A 184 4.96 9.69 12.34
CA GLU A 184 5.06 8.29 11.97
C GLU A 184 6.02 7.51 12.87
N ILE A 185 7.22 8.03 13.08
CA ILE A 185 8.25 7.33 13.86
C ILE A 185 8.01 7.53 15.35
N SER A 186 7.89 8.77 15.80
CA SER A 186 7.79 9.06 17.25
C SER A 186 6.36 8.85 17.78
N GLY A 187 5.33 9.24 17.01
CA GLY A 187 3.92 9.19 17.43
C GLY A 187 3.27 7.82 17.23
N LEU A 188 3.36 7.26 16.03
CA LEU A 188 2.76 5.96 15.68
C LEU A 188 3.69 4.77 15.94
N HIS A 189 4.96 5.05 16.26
CA HIS A 189 5.97 4.07 16.66
C HIS A 189 6.36 3.09 15.55
N TYR A 190 6.33 3.53 14.29
CA TYR A 190 6.86 2.73 13.19
C TYR A 190 8.38 2.55 13.28
N LYS A 191 8.88 1.51 12.62
CA LYS A 191 10.32 1.26 12.46
C LYS A 191 10.95 2.47 11.77
N THR A 192 12.06 2.96 12.32
CA THR A 192 12.86 3.99 11.67
C THR A 192 13.34 3.50 10.30
N PRO A 193 13.31 4.35 9.25
CA PRO A 193 13.88 4.05 7.95
C PRO A 193 15.28 3.42 8.03
N ILE A 194 15.56 2.51 7.10
CA ILE A 194 16.91 1.97 6.95
C ILE A 194 17.80 3.06 6.37
N LEU A 195 18.92 3.31 7.04
CA LEU A 195 19.92 4.29 6.62
C LEU A 195 20.64 3.81 5.35
N ASP A 196 20.91 4.74 4.43
CA ASP A 196 21.52 4.50 3.12
C ASP A 196 23.05 4.69 3.08
N GLY A 197 23.65 5.05 4.22
CA GLY A 197 25.09 5.10 4.41
C GLY A 197 25.71 6.45 4.04
N ALA A 198 26.54 6.49 3.01
CA ALA A 198 27.22 7.73 2.60
C ALA A 198 26.62 8.38 1.34
N ARG A 199 25.48 7.84 0.88
CA ARG A 199 24.81 8.27 -0.35
C ARG A 199 24.11 9.62 -0.12
N GLY A 200 23.88 10.36 -1.20
CA GLY A 200 23.34 11.72 -1.13
C GLY A 200 24.31 12.72 -0.49
N GLY A 201 25.61 12.39 -0.46
CA GLY A 201 26.64 13.24 0.16
C GLY A 201 26.59 13.35 1.68
N THR A 202 25.78 12.54 2.38
CA THR A 202 25.65 12.61 3.85
C THR A 202 26.59 11.60 4.51
N ALA A 203 27.50 12.03 5.39
CA ALA A 203 28.46 11.10 6.01
C ALA A 203 27.83 10.20 7.11
N ASP A 204 26.59 10.48 7.51
CA ASP A 204 25.90 9.88 8.65
C ASP A 204 24.64 9.08 8.29
N GLY A 205 24.33 8.90 7.00
CA GLY A 205 23.27 8.01 6.49
C GLY A 205 21.86 8.50 6.75
N ARG A 206 21.65 9.81 6.68
CA ARG A 206 20.33 10.41 6.79
C ARG A 206 19.50 10.12 5.55
N LEU A 207 18.19 10.08 5.71
CA LEU A 207 17.27 9.95 4.58
C LEU A 207 17.40 11.15 3.63
N ASP A 208 17.55 10.90 2.33
CA ASP A 208 17.60 11.96 1.34
C ASP A 208 16.23 12.24 0.71
N VAL A 209 15.88 13.52 0.66
CA VAL A 209 14.66 14.06 0.06
C VAL A 209 15.05 15.05 -1.02
N TYR A 210 14.80 14.74 -2.28
CA TYR A 210 15.14 15.61 -3.41
C TYR A 210 13.93 16.41 -3.85
N LEU A 211 14.12 17.71 -4.05
CA LEU A 211 13.14 18.60 -4.67
C LEU A 211 13.46 18.73 -6.15
N ALA A 212 12.53 18.33 -7.01
CA ALA A 212 12.68 18.44 -8.45
C ALA A 212 11.32 18.72 -9.09
N ASP A 213 11.31 19.54 -10.14
CA ASP A 213 10.20 19.63 -11.08
C ASP A 213 10.00 18.29 -11.81
N ILE A 214 9.01 17.55 -11.31
CA ILE A 214 8.52 16.23 -11.77
C ILE A 214 7.05 16.30 -12.21
N ALA A 215 6.45 17.50 -12.19
CA ALA A 215 5.18 17.82 -12.84
C ALA A 215 5.37 18.04 -14.35
N GLY A 216 4.29 17.83 -15.10
CA GLY A 216 4.24 18.13 -16.52
C GLY A 216 4.14 19.63 -16.76
N SER A 217 4.54 20.08 -17.94
CA SER A 217 4.34 21.47 -18.38
C SER A 217 2.86 21.87 -18.52
N ASP A 218 1.97 20.90 -18.71
CA ASP A 218 0.52 21.02 -18.65
C ASP A 218 -0.08 20.01 -17.64
N ALA A 219 -0.16 20.40 -16.36
CA ALA A 219 -0.73 19.58 -15.29
C ALA A 219 -2.11 18.99 -15.64
N GLY A 220 -2.24 17.68 -15.53
CA GLY A 220 -3.38 16.86 -15.90
C GLY A 220 -3.46 16.44 -17.38
N ASN A 221 -2.55 16.89 -18.24
CA ASN A 221 -2.53 16.58 -19.68
C ASN A 221 -1.17 16.09 -20.20
N ASP A 222 -0.11 16.24 -19.42
CA ASP A 222 1.21 15.74 -19.75
C ASP A 222 1.42 14.30 -19.23
N PRO A 223 2.28 13.52 -19.89
CA PRO A 223 2.53 12.11 -19.53
C PRO A 223 3.28 11.91 -18.20
N TYR A 224 3.78 12.96 -17.52
CA TYR A 224 4.26 12.92 -16.13
C TYR A 224 3.54 13.99 -15.34
N ASP A 225 2.84 13.59 -14.28
CA ASP A 225 2.31 14.50 -13.29
C ASP A 225 2.41 13.80 -11.94
N TYR A 226 3.60 13.86 -11.34
CA TYR A 226 3.85 13.26 -10.04
C TYR A 226 3.88 14.32 -8.97
N PHE A 227 3.25 14.03 -7.85
CA PHE A 227 3.43 14.82 -6.64
C PHE A 227 4.76 14.48 -5.94
N GLY A 228 5.16 13.21 -6.03
CA GLY A 228 6.34 12.64 -5.40
C GLY A 228 6.42 11.15 -5.67
N TYR A 229 7.56 10.55 -5.34
CA TYR A 229 7.76 9.10 -5.35
C TYR A 229 8.94 8.70 -4.46
N ALA A 230 8.93 7.46 -4.00
CA ALA A 230 9.98 6.82 -3.21
C ALA A 230 10.73 5.76 -4.03
N VAL A 231 12.05 5.67 -3.85
CA VAL A 231 12.89 4.73 -4.62
C VAL A 231 13.66 3.80 -3.68
N PRO A 232 13.51 2.47 -3.83
CA PRO A 232 14.27 1.50 -3.05
C PRO A 232 15.70 1.33 -3.61
N GLU A 233 16.71 1.42 -2.75
CA GLU A 233 18.11 1.39 -3.19
C GLU A 233 18.84 0.06 -3.03
N ASP A 234 18.42 -0.80 -2.11
CA ASP A 234 19.06 -2.06 -1.73
C ASP A 234 18.17 -3.28 -2.10
N ASP A 235 18.57 -4.51 -1.75
CA ASP A 235 17.77 -5.76 -1.94
C ASP A 235 18.27 -6.86 -0.97
N PRO A 236 17.42 -7.72 -0.32
CA PRO A 236 16.50 -8.70 -0.91
C PRO A 236 15.03 -8.71 -0.38
N LYS A 237 14.66 -7.83 0.56
CA LYS A 237 13.33 -7.80 1.23
C LYS A 237 13.11 -6.57 2.10
N GLU A 238 14.17 -6.06 2.72
CA GLU A 238 14.20 -4.79 3.45
C GLU A 238 15.17 -3.87 2.72
N SER A 239 14.81 -2.60 2.55
CA SER A 239 15.59 -1.65 1.76
C SER A 239 15.65 -0.27 2.41
N ALA A 240 16.79 0.40 2.31
CA ALA A 240 16.84 1.86 2.37
C ALA A 240 16.15 2.44 1.13
N GLY A 241 15.91 3.75 1.14
CA GLY A 241 15.38 4.44 -0.01
C GLY A 241 15.57 5.95 0.11
N TYR A 242 15.33 6.64 -0.99
CA TYR A 242 15.27 8.10 -1.05
C TYR A 242 13.91 8.55 -1.58
N LEU A 243 13.60 9.82 -1.38
CA LEU A 243 12.35 10.46 -1.76
C LEU A 243 12.62 11.51 -2.84
N VAL A 244 11.72 11.64 -3.80
CA VAL A 244 11.62 12.80 -4.69
C VAL A 244 10.26 13.42 -4.47
N LEU A 245 10.21 14.73 -4.26
CA LEU A 245 8.98 15.52 -4.15
C LEU A 245 9.01 16.64 -5.18
N GLU A 246 7.83 17.02 -5.66
CA GLU A 246 7.68 18.22 -6.48
C GLU A 246 8.29 19.44 -5.76
N ASN A 247 9.06 20.25 -6.47
CA ASN A 247 9.77 21.38 -5.88
C ASN A 247 8.83 22.42 -5.28
N ASP A 248 7.75 22.80 -5.99
CA ASP A 248 6.87 23.88 -5.55
C ASP A 248 5.38 23.52 -5.45
N PHE A 249 4.90 22.47 -6.14
CA PHE A 249 3.51 21.98 -6.18
C PHE A 249 2.50 23.00 -6.77
N THR A 250 2.96 24.03 -7.47
CA THR A 250 2.10 25.13 -7.93
C THR A 250 1.16 24.71 -9.07
N GLU A 251 1.57 23.71 -9.84
CA GLU A 251 0.89 23.08 -10.97
C GLU A 251 -0.41 22.39 -10.55
N PHE A 252 -0.43 21.84 -9.33
CA PHE A 252 -1.52 20.99 -8.85
C PHE A 252 -2.61 21.75 -8.07
N VAL A 253 -2.34 23.01 -7.71
CA VAL A 253 -3.22 23.83 -6.88
C VAL A 253 -4.62 23.87 -7.47
N ASN A 254 -5.62 23.51 -6.65
CA ASN A 254 -7.01 23.53 -7.05
C ASN A 254 -7.90 24.15 -5.97
N SER A 255 -9.20 24.23 -6.23
CA SER A 255 -10.16 24.87 -5.31
C SER A 255 -10.29 24.21 -3.93
N GLY A 256 -9.78 22.98 -3.77
CA GLY A 256 -9.88 22.17 -2.55
C GLY A 256 -8.56 21.92 -1.82
N THR A 257 -7.41 22.08 -2.49
CA THR A 257 -6.08 21.73 -1.95
C THR A 257 -5.04 22.73 -2.46
N SER A 258 -4.28 23.34 -1.54
CA SER A 258 -3.17 24.26 -1.82
C SER A 258 -1.83 23.53 -2.03
N ALA A 259 -0.82 24.23 -2.57
CA ALA A 259 0.52 23.66 -2.77
C ALA A 259 1.14 23.14 -1.46
N THR A 260 0.98 23.89 -0.37
CA THR A 260 1.37 23.46 0.98
C THR A 260 0.66 22.19 1.41
N GLU A 261 -0.64 22.10 1.19
CA GLU A 261 -1.44 20.94 1.57
C GLU A 261 -1.06 19.71 0.74
N PHE A 262 -0.78 19.86 -0.56
CA PHE A 262 -0.23 18.79 -1.39
C PHE A 262 1.13 18.31 -0.88
N ARG A 263 2.08 19.23 -0.65
CA ARG A 263 3.39 18.91 -0.07
C ARG A 263 3.24 18.11 1.23
N GLN A 264 2.29 18.49 2.08
CA GLN A 264 2.03 17.83 3.36
C GLN A 264 1.56 16.37 3.19
N VAL A 265 0.52 16.13 2.39
CA VAL A 265 -0.03 14.78 2.22
C VAL A 265 0.92 13.90 1.41
N THR A 266 1.54 14.43 0.35
CA THR A 266 2.52 13.68 -0.44
C THR A 266 3.74 13.30 0.38
N ALA A 267 4.29 14.21 1.19
CA ALA A 267 5.42 13.88 2.05
C ALA A 267 5.07 12.78 3.07
N ALA A 268 3.86 12.81 3.65
CA ALA A 268 3.40 11.75 4.55
C ALA A 268 3.23 10.41 3.81
N HIS A 269 2.68 10.44 2.60
CA HIS A 269 2.48 9.27 1.76
C HIS A 269 3.81 8.61 1.40
N GLU A 270 4.71 9.37 0.76
CA GLU A 270 5.97 8.84 0.24
C GLU A 270 6.94 8.47 1.36
N PHE A 271 7.01 9.24 2.45
CA PHE A 271 7.81 8.87 3.60
C PHE A 271 7.34 7.55 4.22
N PHE A 272 6.02 7.29 4.22
CA PHE A 272 5.53 6.02 4.71
C PHE A 272 5.96 4.85 3.80
N HIS A 273 6.14 5.04 2.49
CA HIS A 273 6.78 4.03 1.64
C HIS A 273 8.23 3.73 2.06
N ILE A 274 9.02 4.73 2.44
CA ILE A 274 10.37 4.50 2.99
C ILE A 274 10.31 3.66 4.27
N VAL A 275 9.33 3.93 5.14
CA VAL A 275 9.07 3.12 6.34
C VAL A 275 8.70 1.68 5.94
N GLN A 276 7.80 1.50 4.97
CA GLN A 276 7.35 0.20 4.47
C GLN A 276 8.50 -0.61 3.85
N PHE A 277 9.40 0.02 3.09
CA PHE A 277 10.60 -0.61 2.55
C PHE A 277 11.47 -1.19 3.66
N GLY A 278 11.50 -0.56 4.84
CA GLY A 278 12.17 -1.07 6.02
C GLY A 278 11.48 -2.28 6.66
N TYR A 279 10.20 -2.54 6.39
CA TYR A 279 9.47 -3.72 6.88
C TYR A 279 9.53 -4.89 5.88
N ASP A 280 9.02 -4.65 4.67
CA ASP A 280 8.97 -5.62 3.57
C ASP A 280 8.71 -4.87 2.27
N SER A 281 9.78 -4.53 1.54
CA SER A 281 9.69 -3.89 0.23
C SER A 281 9.02 -4.80 -0.82
N TYR A 282 8.82 -6.08 -0.53
CA TYR A 282 8.25 -7.04 -1.48
C TYR A 282 6.76 -7.31 -1.27
N GLU A 283 6.14 -6.65 -0.30
CA GLU A 283 4.73 -6.85 0.01
C GLU A 283 3.79 -6.35 -1.13
N ASP A 284 2.53 -6.76 -1.05
CA ASP A 284 1.51 -6.43 -2.04
C ASP A 284 1.24 -4.91 -2.09
N GLY A 285 1.26 -4.36 -3.31
CA GLY A 285 1.03 -2.94 -3.56
C GLY A 285 -0.29 -2.41 -3.00
N TRP A 286 -1.32 -3.25 -2.84
CA TRP A 286 -2.53 -2.82 -2.13
C TRP A 286 -2.23 -2.40 -0.70
N LEU A 287 -1.44 -3.19 0.04
CA LEU A 287 -1.12 -2.86 1.42
C LEU A 287 -0.25 -1.59 1.47
N MET A 288 0.70 -1.45 0.53
CA MET A 288 1.55 -0.28 0.41
C MET A 288 0.73 1.00 0.23
N GLU A 289 -0.03 1.09 -0.87
CA GLU A 289 -0.79 2.28 -1.23
C GLU A 289 -1.90 2.58 -0.23
N SER A 290 -2.73 1.58 0.11
CA SER A 290 -3.89 1.84 0.96
C SER A 290 -3.52 2.28 2.37
N THR A 291 -2.33 1.90 2.85
CA THR A 291 -1.84 2.36 4.17
C THR A 291 -1.03 3.65 4.09
N ALA A 292 -0.37 3.95 2.96
CA ALA A 292 0.23 5.26 2.69
C ALA A 292 -0.84 6.35 2.53
N THR A 293 -1.91 6.10 1.77
CA THR A 293 -3.05 7.03 1.71
C THR A 293 -3.77 7.17 3.05
N TRP A 294 -3.81 6.12 3.88
CA TRP A 294 -4.35 6.23 5.24
C TRP A 294 -3.45 7.09 6.13
N MET A 295 -2.13 7.10 5.90
CA MET A 295 -1.15 7.87 6.68
C MET A 295 -1.33 9.38 6.49
N GLU A 296 -1.71 9.83 5.29
CA GLU A 296 -2.03 11.23 5.01
C GLU A 296 -3.00 11.81 6.06
N GLU A 297 -4.08 11.07 6.36
CA GLU A 297 -5.10 11.45 7.34
C GLU A 297 -4.59 11.38 8.79
N GLN A 298 -3.57 10.57 9.08
CA GLN A 298 -3.01 10.47 10.43
C GLN A 298 -2.08 11.64 10.74
N VAL A 299 -1.31 12.09 9.75
CA VAL A 299 -0.36 13.19 9.91
C VAL A 299 -1.04 14.54 9.72
N TYR A 300 -1.95 14.65 8.75
CA TYR A 300 -2.62 15.89 8.33
C TYR A 300 -4.16 15.74 8.23
N PRO A 301 -4.88 15.46 9.33
CA PRO A 301 -6.34 15.23 9.33
C PRO A 301 -7.20 16.43 8.91
N SER A 302 -6.60 17.61 8.69
CA SER A 302 -7.31 18.78 8.15
C SER A 302 -7.29 18.84 6.62
N VAL A 303 -6.36 18.14 5.99
CA VAL A 303 -6.18 18.10 4.54
C VAL A 303 -6.92 16.90 3.99
N ASN A 304 -7.85 17.14 3.08
CA ASN A 304 -8.90 16.17 2.74
C ASN A 304 -8.75 15.59 1.34
N ASP A 305 -7.52 15.59 0.81
CA ASP A 305 -7.26 15.22 -0.58
C ASP A 305 -7.53 13.73 -0.83
N SER A 306 -7.13 12.87 0.13
CA SER A 306 -7.37 11.42 0.18
C SER A 306 -8.84 11.03 -0.09
N ARG A 307 -9.80 11.92 0.20
CA ARG A 307 -11.24 11.69 0.00
C ARG A 307 -11.61 11.58 -1.47
N ASN A 308 -10.81 12.14 -2.37
CA ASN A 308 -11.03 12.07 -3.81
C ASN A 308 -10.97 10.62 -4.32
N TYR A 309 -10.13 9.77 -3.71
CA TYR A 309 -9.96 8.37 -4.07
C TYR A 309 -11.11 7.47 -3.61
N ILE A 310 -11.89 7.85 -2.58
CA ILE A 310 -12.95 7.00 -1.99
C ILE A 310 -13.98 6.52 -3.04
N ARG A 311 -14.21 7.29 -4.11
CA ARG A 311 -15.12 6.92 -5.20
C ARG A 311 -14.61 5.76 -6.06
N LEU A 312 -13.29 5.58 -6.11
CA LEU A 312 -12.61 4.50 -6.84
C LEU A 312 -12.53 3.23 -5.98
N GLY A 313 -12.43 3.40 -4.66
CA GLY A 313 -12.28 2.29 -3.72
C GLY A 313 -13.55 1.51 -3.38
N SER A 314 -13.32 0.45 -2.59
CA SER A 314 -14.31 -0.56 -2.20
C SER A 314 -15.47 -0.02 -1.33
N LEU A 315 -15.34 1.14 -0.68
CA LEU A 315 -16.45 1.77 0.04
C LEU A 315 -17.58 2.17 -0.92
N ARG A 316 -17.24 2.79 -2.06
CA ARG A 316 -18.19 3.13 -3.12
C ARG A 316 -18.44 1.93 -4.04
N GLN A 317 -17.43 1.13 -4.30
CA GLN A 317 -17.47 0.01 -5.25
C GLN A 317 -17.35 -1.33 -4.54
N PRO A 318 -18.35 -1.75 -3.71
CA PRO A 318 -18.20 -2.93 -2.87
C PRO A 318 -18.02 -4.23 -3.66
N HIS A 319 -18.34 -4.26 -4.95
CA HIS A 319 -18.15 -5.43 -5.80
C HIS A 319 -16.68 -5.74 -6.13
N LEU A 320 -15.78 -4.77 -5.96
CA LEU A 320 -14.34 -4.98 -6.02
C LEU A 320 -13.84 -5.59 -4.71
N PRO A 321 -12.94 -6.59 -4.76
CA PRO A 321 -12.15 -6.97 -3.60
C PRO A 321 -11.47 -5.75 -2.96
N LEU A 322 -11.34 -5.72 -1.63
CA LEU A 322 -10.57 -4.68 -0.94
C LEU A 322 -9.18 -4.51 -1.56
N ASP A 323 -8.55 -5.63 -1.90
CA ASP A 323 -7.19 -5.74 -2.43
C ASP A 323 -7.10 -5.66 -3.96
N THR A 324 -8.01 -4.92 -4.59
CA THR A 324 -7.93 -4.62 -6.01
C THR A 324 -6.83 -3.60 -6.26
N ARG A 325 -5.98 -3.88 -7.25
CA ARG A 325 -4.94 -2.97 -7.77
C ARG A 325 -5.26 -2.63 -9.21
N ASN A 326 -5.61 -1.37 -9.47
CA ASN A 326 -5.97 -0.89 -10.80
C ASN A 326 -5.64 0.60 -11.00
N GLY A 327 -4.72 1.15 -10.21
CA GLY A 327 -4.32 2.55 -10.25
C GLY A 327 -5.32 3.50 -9.58
N GLY A 328 -6.17 3.01 -8.66
CA GLY A 328 -7.10 3.88 -7.97
C GLY A 328 -7.91 3.24 -6.84
N ALA A 329 -8.29 1.96 -6.98
CA ALA A 329 -9.05 1.27 -5.95
C ALA A 329 -8.23 1.05 -4.67
N GLU A 330 -6.93 0.86 -4.81
CA GLU A 330 -5.94 0.71 -3.74
C GLU A 330 -5.87 1.96 -2.85
N TYR A 331 -5.67 3.15 -3.42
CA TYR A 331 -5.77 4.43 -2.71
C TYR A 331 -7.15 4.59 -2.06
N GLY A 332 -8.22 4.38 -2.81
CA GLY A 332 -9.59 4.59 -2.32
C GLY A 332 -10.04 3.64 -1.20
N THR A 333 -9.28 2.59 -0.93
CA THR A 333 -9.59 1.59 0.10
C THR A 333 -8.93 1.92 1.45
N TRP A 334 -8.19 3.02 1.58
CA TRP A 334 -7.66 3.53 2.86
C TRP A 334 -8.72 3.62 3.97
N VAL A 335 -9.96 3.95 3.61
CA VAL A 335 -11.12 4.03 4.52
C VAL A 335 -11.48 2.70 5.20
N PHE A 336 -10.96 1.57 4.72
CA PHE A 336 -11.03 0.30 5.42
C PHE A 336 -10.10 0.27 6.63
N HIS A 337 -8.89 0.81 6.50
CA HIS A 337 -7.92 0.96 7.59
C HIS A 337 -8.47 1.91 8.65
N GLU A 338 -8.94 3.09 8.24
CA GLU A 338 -9.60 4.06 9.13
C GLU A 338 -10.76 3.43 9.91
N LEU A 339 -11.55 2.52 9.31
CA LEU A 339 -12.69 1.95 10.01
C LEU A 339 -12.30 1.19 11.27
N TYR A 340 -11.29 0.31 11.17
CA TYR A 340 -10.93 -0.54 12.30
C TYR A 340 -10.01 0.17 13.28
N THR A 341 -9.14 1.07 12.82
CA THR A 341 -8.24 1.83 13.71
C THR A 341 -9.02 2.73 14.67
N ARG A 342 -10.15 3.32 14.22
CA ARG A 342 -11.07 4.04 15.11
C ARG A 342 -11.58 3.25 16.30
N SER A 343 -11.69 1.92 16.17
CA SER A 343 -12.17 1.04 17.23
C SER A 343 -11.04 0.37 18.01
N LEU A 344 -9.90 0.14 17.36
CA LEU A 344 -8.82 -0.72 17.86
C LEU A 344 -7.52 0.04 18.14
N GLY A 345 -7.45 1.31 17.78
CA GLY A 345 -6.25 2.14 17.78
C GLY A 345 -5.40 1.97 16.51
N ASP A 346 -4.66 3.02 16.17
CA ASP A 346 -3.85 3.11 14.95
C ASP A 346 -2.68 2.11 14.92
N THR A 347 -2.24 1.67 16.11
CA THR A 347 -1.19 0.65 16.27
C THR A 347 -1.50 -0.68 15.58
N VAL A 348 -2.77 -0.95 15.22
CA VAL A 348 -3.14 -2.15 14.47
C VAL A 348 -2.51 -2.16 13.07
N VAL A 349 -2.44 -1.03 12.37
CA VAL A 349 -1.83 -0.96 11.02
C VAL A 349 -0.35 -1.31 11.10
N ARG A 350 0.38 -0.75 12.06
CA ARG A 350 1.78 -1.14 12.33
C ARG A 350 1.94 -2.63 12.61
N ARG A 351 1.02 -3.23 13.38
CA ARG A 351 1.03 -4.68 13.61
C ARG A 351 0.75 -5.49 12.34
N VAL A 352 0.00 -4.97 11.38
CA VAL A 352 -0.15 -5.61 10.06
C VAL A 352 1.22 -5.69 9.39
N TRP A 353 1.95 -4.57 9.34
CA TRP A 353 3.30 -4.49 8.75
C TRP A 353 4.31 -5.40 9.45
N GLU A 354 4.31 -5.44 10.79
CA GLU A 354 5.16 -6.37 11.57
C GLU A 354 4.86 -7.84 11.25
N GLN A 355 3.58 -8.20 11.04
CA GLN A 355 3.18 -9.55 10.67
C GLN A 355 3.51 -9.88 9.21
N ALA A 356 3.35 -8.91 8.29
CA ALA A 356 3.73 -9.03 6.88
C ALA A 356 5.23 -9.34 6.76
N ALA A 357 6.07 -8.50 7.37
CA ALA A 357 7.52 -8.69 7.43
C ALA A 357 7.91 -10.09 7.96
N ALA A 358 7.23 -10.57 9.01
CA ALA A 358 7.50 -11.88 9.61
C ALA A 358 7.02 -13.08 8.78
N THR A 359 6.01 -12.92 7.94
CA THR A 359 5.36 -14.04 7.22
C THR A 359 5.63 -14.06 5.71
N GLY A 360 6.32 -13.04 5.19
CA GLY A 360 6.51 -12.83 3.75
C GLY A 360 5.22 -12.36 3.09
N VAL A 361 5.15 -12.46 1.75
CA VAL A 361 4.03 -11.94 0.92
C VAL A 361 2.72 -12.67 1.22
N ASN A 362 2.08 -12.30 2.33
CA ASN A 362 0.82 -12.82 2.84
C ASN A 362 0.10 -11.74 3.68
N TYR A 363 0.03 -10.51 3.15
CA TYR A 363 -0.67 -9.38 3.75
C TYR A 363 -2.09 -9.72 4.27
N ARG A 364 -2.87 -10.57 3.58
CA ARG A 364 -4.22 -10.97 4.05
C ARG A 364 -4.16 -11.79 5.35
N GLY A 365 -3.18 -12.67 5.46
CA GLY A 365 -2.90 -13.42 6.69
C GLY A 365 -2.38 -12.52 7.81
N ALA A 366 -1.48 -11.60 7.48
CA ALA A 366 -0.95 -10.59 8.39
C ALA A 366 -2.07 -9.70 8.95
N LEU A 367 -2.93 -9.16 8.09
CA LEU A 367 -4.11 -8.38 8.44
C LEU A 367 -5.05 -9.17 9.36
N SER A 368 -5.39 -10.41 8.98
CA SER A 368 -6.26 -11.26 9.79
C SER A 368 -5.68 -11.51 11.18
N THR A 369 -4.37 -11.70 11.29
CA THR A 369 -3.67 -11.95 12.55
C THR A 369 -3.62 -10.70 13.42
N ALA A 370 -3.24 -9.56 12.85
CA ALA A 370 -3.17 -8.28 13.54
C ALA A 370 -4.54 -7.85 14.10
N LEU A 371 -5.60 -7.98 13.29
CA LEU A 371 -6.97 -7.75 13.73
C LEU A 371 -7.35 -8.68 14.88
N SER A 372 -7.04 -9.98 14.76
CA SER A 372 -7.38 -10.99 15.77
C SER A 372 -6.72 -10.68 17.10
N ASN A 373 -5.45 -10.28 17.08
CA ASN A 373 -4.69 -9.89 18.26
C ASN A 373 -5.23 -8.59 18.89
N ALA A 374 -5.87 -7.73 18.10
CA ALA A 374 -6.54 -6.52 18.56
C ALA A 374 -8.01 -6.77 19.00
N GLY A 375 -8.54 -7.99 18.85
CA GLY A 375 -9.87 -8.37 19.31
C GLY A 375 -10.96 -8.37 18.22
N TRP A 376 -10.61 -8.16 16.95
CA TRP A 376 -11.53 -8.30 15.80
C TRP A 376 -11.13 -9.46 14.90
N SER A 377 -12.09 -10.14 14.29
CA SER A 377 -11.78 -11.01 13.15
C SER A 377 -11.85 -10.22 11.84
N LEU A 378 -11.20 -10.70 10.78
CA LEU A 378 -11.38 -10.17 9.42
C LEU A 378 -12.87 -10.15 9.02
N THR A 379 -13.63 -11.17 9.41
CA THR A 379 -15.09 -11.22 9.21
C THR A 379 -15.83 -10.10 9.96
N THR A 380 -15.36 -9.70 11.15
CA THR A 380 -15.94 -8.58 11.91
C THR A 380 -15.60 -7.25 11.27
N ALA A 381 -14.34 -7.03 10.88
CA ALA A 381 -13.90 -5.84 10.16
C ALA A 381 -14.70 -5.68 8.85
N PHE A 382 -14.73 -6.72 8.02
CA PHE A 382 -15.42 -6.68 6.73
C PHE A 382 -16.94 -6.53 6.85
N ARG A 383 -17.57 -7.18 7.84
CA ARG A 383 -19.00 -6.97 8.12
C ARG A 383 -19.29 -5.52 8.51
N THR A 384 -18.44 -4.92 9.33
CA THR A 384 -18.59 -3.54 9.77
C THR A 384 -18.35 -2.58 8.60
N PHE A 385 -17.40 -2.88 7.73
CA PHE A 385 -17.16 -2.14 6.48
C PHE A 385 -18.35 -2.21 5.52
N GLY A 386 -19.00 -3.38 5.41
CA GLY A 386 -20.27 -3.49 4.71
C GLY A 386 -21.39 -2.63 5.31
N GLY A 387 -21.36 -2.36 6.63
CA GLY A 387 -22.26 -1.41 7.27
C GLY A 387 -21.88 0.05 6.98
N SER A 388 -20.59 0.38 7.03
CA SER A 388 -20.08 1.72 6.76
C SER A 388 -20.32 2.14 5.32
N SER A 389 -20.19 1.24 4.36
CA SER A 389 -20.48 1.51 2.94
C SER A 389 -21.95 1.89 2.70
N LEU A 390 -22.90 1.35 3.47
CA LEU A 390 -24.32 1.72 3.35
C LEU A 390 -24.65 3.09 3.96
N ALA A 391 -23.88 3.53 4.96
CA ALA A 391 -24.17 4.70 5.77
C ALA A 391 -22.90 5.33 6.39
N PRO A 392 -21.97 5.89 5.59
CA PRO A 392 -20.64 6.27 6.09
C PRO A 392 -20.68 7.22 7.29
N ARG A 393 -21.62 8.18 7.30
CA ARG A 393 -21.87 9.13 8.41
C ARG A 393 -22.10 8.49 9.78
N LEU A 394 -22.44 7.20 9.85
CA LEU A 394 -22.67 6.49 11.11
C LEU A 394 -21.42 5.78 11.66
N PHE A 395 -20.31 5.79 10.91
CA PHE A 395 -19.12 5.00 11.18
C PHE A 395 -17.83 5.83 11.17
N TYR A 396 -17.75 6.85 10.31
CA TYR A 396 -16.60 7.75 10.21
C TYR A 396 -16.94 9.12 10.77
N ALA A 397 -15.98 9.78 11.43
CA ALA A 397 -16.13 11.16 11.89
C ALA A 397 -16.52 12.08 10.73
N GLU A 398 -15.88 11.86 9.59
CA GLU A 398 -16.07 12.65 8.37
C GLU A 398 -17.05 12.01 7.38
N GLY A 399 -17.74 10.95 7.78
CA GLY A 399 -18.56 10.14 6.88
C GLY A 399 -19.75 10.87 6.25
N ALA A 400 -19.99 12.14 6.61
CA ALA A 400 -20.90 13.02 5.89
C ALA A 400 -20.37 13.42 4.50
N ALA A 401 -19.04 13.52 4.34
CA ALA A 401 -18.38 13.80 3.07
C ALA A 401 -18.21 12.55 2.19
N TYR A 402 -18.27 11.35 2.77
CA TYR A 402 -17.98 10.12 2.05
C TYR A 402 -19.20 9.62 1.26
N PRO A 403 -19.01 9.15 0.01
CA PRO A 403 -20.10 8.58 -0.77
C PRO A 403 -20.57 7.26 -0.16
N SER A 404 -21.87 6.99 -0.24
CA SER A 404 -22.39 5.65 0.05
C SER A 404 -22.14 4.69 -1.11
N ALA A 405 -22.15 3.39 -0.82
CA ALA A 405 -21.98 2.30 -1.78
C ALA A 405 -22.88 2.43 -3.00
N GLN A 406 -22.32 2.10 -4.16
CA GLN A 406 -23.09 1.84 -5.37
C GLN A 406 -23.97 0.61 -5.17
N LEU A 407 -25.27 0.79 -5.38
CA LEU A 407 -26.24 -0.27 -5.20
C LEU A 407 -26.20 -1.22 -6.39
N SER A 408 -26.12 -2.52 -6.12
CA SER A 408 -26.34 -3.54 -7.13
C SER A 408 -27.80 -3.55 -7.58
N ARG A 409 -28.74 -3.28 -6.67
CA ARG A 409 -30.17 -3.14 -7.00
C ARG A 409 -30.98 -2.44 -5.91
N SER A 410 -32.06 -1.79 -6.32
CA SER A 410 -33.09 -1.24 -5.43
C SER A 410 -34.47 -1.82 -5.80
N TRP A 411 -35.27 -2.16 -4.80
CA TRP A 411 -36.65 -2.61 -4.96
C TRP A 411 -37.62 -1.73 -4.21
N LYS A 412 -38.77 -1.44 -4.84
CA LYS A 412 -39.94 -0.88 -4.17
C LYS A 412 -40.98 -1.98 -3.99
N LEU A 413 -41.21 -2.43 -2.76
CA LEU A 413 -42.20 -3.48 -2.49
C LEU A 413 -43.57 -2.84 -2.22
N THR A 414 -44.63 -3.40 -2.78
CA THR A 414 -45.99 -2.88 -2.69
C THR A 414 -46.97 -3.99 -2.30
N ARG A 415 -48.26 -3.68 -2.17
CA ARG A 415 -49.27 -4.72 -1.92
C ARG A 415 -49.32 -5.81 -3.01
N SER A 416 -49.03 -5.46 -4.27
CA SER A 416 -48.96 -6.39 -5.41
C SER A 416 -47.56 -6.98 -5.63
N ALA A 417 -46.50 -6.18 -5.51
CA ALA A 417 -45.11 -6.62 -5.61
C ALA A 417 -44.55 -6.95 -4.22
N ARG A 418 -44.88 -8.14 -3.71
CA ARG A 418 -44.65 -8.50 -2.29
C ARG A 418 -43.26 -9.02 -1.97
N SER A 419 -42.53 -9.47 -2.98
CA SER A 419 -41.25 -10.17 -2.82
C SER A 419 -40.31 -9.83 -3.96
N THR A 420 -39.01 -9.87 -3.70
CA THR A 420 -37.99 -9.80 -4.74
C THR A 420 -37.86 -11.10 -5.54
N GLY A 421 -38.44 -12.20 -5.05
CA GLY A 421 -38.02 -13.55 -5.40
C GLY A 421 -36.62 -13.86 -4.84
N THR A 422 -36.20 -15.12 -4.92
CA THR A 422 -34.82 -15.50 -4.59
C THR A 422 -33.88 -14.92 -5.61
N ARG A 423 -32.91 -14.13 -5.14
CA ARG A 423 -31.82 -13.58 -5.95
C ARG A 423 -30.53 -14.28 -5.58
N SER A 424 -29.69 -14.49 -6.60
CA SER A 424 -28.38 -15.09 -6.44
C SER A 424 -27.31 -14.10 -6.85
N ILE A 425 -26.23 -14.01 -6.09
CA ILE A 425 -25.04 -13.24 -6.46
C ILE A 425 -23.79 -14.02 -6.06
N ARG A 426 -22.76 -13.98 -6.92
CA ARG A 426 -21.45 -14.55 -6.66
C ARG A 426 -20.48 -13.41 -6.40
N LEU A 427 -19.83 -13.43 -5.24
CA LEU A 427 -18.90 -12.40 -4.78
C LEU A 427 -17.48 -12.97 -4.71
N ALA A 428 -16.49 -12.23 -5.21
CA ALA A 428 -15.07 -12.53 -5.02
C ALA A 428 -14.66 -12.43 -3.54
N HIS A 429 -13.43 -12.82 -3.21
CA HIS A 429 -12.88 -12.61 -1.87
C HIS A 429 -12.85 -11.10 -1.58
N LEU A 430 -12.98 -10.74 -0.30
CA LEU A 430 -13.02 -9.35 0.17
C LEU A 430 -13.95 -8.40 -0.62
N ALA A 431 -15.00 -8.95 -1.24
CA ALA A 431 -15.97 -8.21 -2.05
C ALA A 431 -17.39 -8.35 -1.48
N GLY A 432 -18.28 -7.51 -1.97
CA GLY A 432 -19.59 -7.23 -1.42
C GLY A 432 -20.62 -6.77 -2.44
N ALA A 433 -21.86 -6.64 -1.99
CA ALA A 433 -22.96 -6.10 -2.77
C ALA A 433 -23.95 -5.38 -1.87
N ALA A 434 -24.35 -4.19 -2.29
CA ALA A 434 -25.30 -3.33 -1.58
C ALA A 434 -26.66 -3.31 -2.26
N TYR A 435 -27.72 -3.36 -1.46
CA TYR A 435 -29.10 -3.42 -1.92
C TYR A 435 -29.99 -2.48 -1.12
N ASP A 436 -31.01 -1.93 -1.78
CA ASP A 436 -32.06 -1.13 -1.13
C ASP A 436 -33.44 -1.75 -1.28
N PHE A 437 -34.23 -1.65 -0.21
CA PHE A 437 -35.65 -1.97 -0.19
C PHE A 437 -36.44 -0.76 0.30
N ARG A 438 -37.41 -0.30 -0.48
CA ARG A 438 -38.26 0.86 -0.16
C ARG A 438 -39.73 0.43 -0.03
N PRO A 439 -40.45 0.86 1.02
CA PRO A 439 -41.88 0.57 1.13
C PRO A 439 -42.65 1.42 0.11
N GLY A 440 -43.53 0.77 -0.65
CA GLY A 440 -44.49 1.46 -1.50
C GLY A 440 -45.51 2.23 -0.66
N GLY A 441 -46.00 3.37 -1.17
CA GLY A 441 -46.92 4.26 -0.44
C GLY A 441 -48.20 3.58 0.08
N THR A 442 -48.59 2.43 -0.47
CA THR A 442 -49.74 1.63 -0.03
C THR A 442 -49.48 0.75 1.20
N LEU A 443 -48.25 0.71 1.71
CA LEU A 443 -47.84 -0.06 2.89
C LEU A 443 -47.97 0.76 4.19
N THR A 444 -49.16 1.30 4.47
CA THR A 444 -49.43 2.19 5.62
C THR A 444 -49.69 1.46 6.94
N GLY A 445 -49.90 0.15 6.92
CA GLY A 445 -50.10 -0.70 8.10
C GLY A 445 -48.79 -1.02 8.85
N ARG A 446 -48.85 -1.93 9.84
CA ARG A 446 -47.68 -2.42 10.59
C ARG A 446 -46.90 -3.48 9.79
N TRP A 447 -46.38 -3.08 8.63
CA TRP A 447 -45.61 -3.95 7.74
C TRP A 447 -44.16 -4.10 8.20
N ASN A 448 -43.63 -5.31 8.03
CA ASN A 448 -42.21 -5.62 8.25
C ASN A 448 -41.61 -6.18 6.95
N LEU A 449 -40.35 -5.87 6.70
CA LEU A 449 -39.56 -6.54 5.67
C LEU A 449 -38.89 -7.75 6.33
N ARG A 450 -39.19 -8.94 5.82
CA ARG A 450 -38.50 -10.17 6.16
C ARG A 450 -37.41 -10.44 5.13
N LEU A 451 -36.19 -10.62 5.61
CA LEU A 451 -34.99 -10.89 4.83
C LEU A 451 -34.51 -12.29 5.18
N ALA A 452 -34.37 -13.15 4.17
CA ALA A 452 -33.72 -14.45 4.29
C ALA A 452 -32.43 -14.45 3.46
N ILE A 453 -31.34 -14.88 4.07
CA ILE A 453 -29.99 -14.97 3.50
C ILE A 453 -29.53 -16.42 3.68
N ASN A 454 -29.00 -17.00 2.61
CA ASN A 454 -28.36 -18.31 2.58
C ASN A 454 -27.03 -18.16 1.83
N ALA A 455 -25.93 -18.55 2.47
CA ALA A 455 -24.60 -18.53 1.90
C ALA A 455 -23.75 -19.63 2.54
N PRO A 456 -22.61 -20.01 1.94
CA PRO A 456 -21.61 -20.82 2.62
C PRO A 456 -21.20 -20.22 3.98
N ALA A 457 -20.97 -21.07 4.98
CA ALA A 457 -20.49 -20.64 6.29
C ALA A 457 -19.03 -20.15 6.26
N GLY A 458 -18.59 -19.55 7.37
CA GLY A 458 -17.19 -19.13 7.58
C GLY A 458 -16.98 -17.65 7.23
N ALA A 459 -16.87 -17.33 5.94
CA ALA A 459 -16.49 -15.98 5.47
C ALA A 459 -17.68 -15.08 5.09
N SER A 460 -18.91 -15.61 5.07
CA SER A 460 -20.09 -14.84 4.68
C SER A 460 -20.47 -13.81 5.75
N THR A 461 -20.69 -12.58 5.31
CA THR A 461 -21.10 -11.45 6.15
C THR A 461 -22.39 -10.84 5.62
N ALA A 462 -23.16 -10.25 6.53
CA ALA A 462 -24.30 -9.43 6.19
C ALA A 462 -24.46 -8.28 7.18
N TYR A 463 -24.88 -7.12 6.68
CA TYR A 463 -25.17 -5.93 7.49
C TYR A 463 -26.43 -5.26 6.95
N ALA A 464 -27.34 -4.85 7.82
CA ALA A 464 -28.51 -4.08 7.42
C ALA A 464 -28.60 -2.75 8.16
N VAL A 465 -29.14 -1.73 7.50
CA VAL A 465 -29.43 -0.43 8.09
C VAL A 465 -30.86 -0.03 7.74
N VAL A 466 -31.67 0.30 8.75
CA VAL A 466 -33.02 0.85 8.55
C VAL A 466 -32.94 2.36 8.66
N PHE A 467 -33.31 3.06 7.59
CA PHE A 467 -33.40 4.51 7.55
C PHE A 467 -34.85 4.93 7.75
N PHE A 468 -35.10 5.79 8.73
CA PHE A 468 -36.44 6.26 9.07
C PHE A 468 -36.73 7.62 8.43
N SER A 469 -37.98 7.83 8.00
CA SER A 469 -38.45 9.08 7.40
C SER A 469 -38.82 10.15 8.44
N ASN A 470 -39.01 9.76 9.69
CA ASN A 470 -39.52 10.62 10.77
C ASN A 470 -38.40 11.28 11.61
N GLY A 471 -37.16 11.31 11.11
CA GLY A 471 -36.00 11.83 11.83
C GLY A 471 -35.42 10.89 12.90
N THR A 472 -35.98 9.69 13.11
CA THR A 472 -35.37 8.69 14.01
C THR A 472 -34.01 8.28 13.46
N ALA A 473 -33.01 8.17 14.35
CA ALA A 473 -31.67 7.74 13.99
C ALA A 473 -31.70 6.38 13.25
N PRO A 474 -30.89 6.19 12.19
CA PRO A 474 -30.88 4.92 11.47
C PRO A 474 -30.51 3.75 12.40
N ARG A 475 -31.24 2.63 12.26
CA ARG A 475 -30.98 1.43 13.05
C ARG A 475 -29.95 0.55 12.35
N ARG A 476 -28.77 0.44 12.96
CA ARG A 476 -27.69 -0.47 12.56
C ARG A 476 -27.98 -1.91 12.99
N ILE A 477 -27.78 -2.88 12.10
CA ILE A 477 -28.07 -4.29 12.33
C ILE A 477 -26.93 -5.15 11.75
N PRO A 478 -25.86 -5.42 12.52
CA PRO A 478 -24.90 -6.45 12.15
C PRO A 478 -25.62 -7.82 12.13
N VAL A 479 -25.69 -8.45 10.97
CA VAL A 479 -26.46 -9.70 10.80
C VAL A 479 -25.55 -10.87 11.10
N ALA A 480 -25.79 -11.54 12.23
CA ALA A 480 -25.14 -12.81 12.56
C ALA A 480 -25.79 -13.96 11.79
N LEU A 481 -25.07 -14.48 10.79
CA LEU A 481 -25.42 -15.73 10.11
C LEU A 481 -25.13 -16.91 11.04
N ASP A 482 -25.93 -17.96 10.95
CA ASP A 482 -25.70 -19.19 11.72
C ASP A 482 -24.49 -19.98 11.20
N ARG A 483 -24.19 -21.11 11.86
CA ARG A 483 -23.07 -21.99 11.47
C ARG A 483 -23.20 -22.61 10.07
N TYR A 484 -24.37 -22.49 9.43
CA TYR A 484 -24.64 -22.93 8.06
C TYR A 484 -24.68 -21.76 7.07
N GLY A 485 -24.35 -20.55 7.52
CA GLY A 485 -24.37 -19.31 6.74
C GLY A 485 -25.78 -18.80 6.43
N ASN A 486 -26.78 -19.20 7.23
CA ASN A 486 -28.17 -18.81 7.05
C ASN A 486 -28.62 -17.77 8.08
N LYS A 487 -29.51 -16.87 7.67
CA LYS A 487 -30.28 -16.04 8.60
C LYS A 487 -31.61 -15.63 8.00
N THR A 488 -32.66 -15.68 8.81
CA THR A 488 -33.91 -14.96 8.52
C THR A 488 -34.21 -13.99 9.64
N PHE A 489 -34.54 -12.74 9.30
CA PHE A 489 -34.89 -11.71 10.27
C PHE A 489 -35.89 -10.72 9.68
N SER A 490 -36.53 -9.92 10.55
CA SER A 490 -37.53 -8.92 10.15
C SER A 490 -37.17 -7.54 10.68
N VAL A 491 -37.47 -6.52 9.90
CA VAL A 491 -37.28 -5.11 10.25
C VAL A 491 -38.54 -4.30 9.92
N PRO A 492 -38.79 -3.15 10.58
CA PRO A 492 -39.89 -2.27 10.22
C PRO A 492 -39.86 -1.88 8.74
N PHE A 493 -41.03 -1.79 8.10
CA PHE A 493 -41.14 -1.49 6.66
C PHE A 493 -42.43 -0.77 6.29
N ARG A 494 -42.89 0.10 7.19
CA ARG A 494 -44.10 0.92 7.01
C ARG A 494 -43.79 2.18 6.20
N ALA A 495 -44.60 2.46 5.19
CA ALA A 495 -44.56 3.72 4.45
C ALA A 495 -44.84 4.92 5.37
N GLY A 496 -44.07 6.00 5.20
CA GLY A 496 -44.14 7.20 6.06
C GLY A 496 -43.38 7.08 7.38
N THR A 497 -42.89 5.90 7.76
CA THR A 497 -41.99 5.70 8.90
C THR A 497 -40.61 5.26 8.45
N VAL A 498 -40.51 4.36 7.47
CA VAL A 498 -39.25 3.85 6.93
C VAL A 498 -39.04 4.41 5.53
N GLN A 499 -37.89 5.05 5.32
CA GLN A 499 -37.48 5.55 4.02
C GLN A 499 -36.95 4.41 3.15
N ARG A 500 -36.02 3.63 3.71
CA ARG A 500 -35.45 2.44 3.06
C ARG A 500 -34.84 1.49 4.11
N VAL A 501 -34.72 0.23 3.75
CA VAL A 501 -33.83 -0.73 4.40
C VAL A 501 -32.71 -1.01 3.42
N ALA A 502 -31.48 -0.78 3.85
CA ALA A 502 -30.29 -1.13 3.08
C ALA A 502 -29.71 -2.45 3.61
N LEU A 503 -29.19 -3.29 2.71
CA LEU A 503 -28.55 -4.57 3.02
C LEU A 503 -27.22 -4.65 2.27
N HIS A 504 -26.17 -5.01 2.98
CA HIS A 504 -24.89 -5.41 2.42
C HIS A 504 -24.69 -6.90 2.64
N LEU A 505 -24.30 -7.62 1.58
CA LEU A 505 -23.80 -8.99 1.63
C LEU A 505 -22.32 -8.97 1.28
N GLY A 506 -21.48 -9.75 1.96
CA GLY A 506 -20.04 -9.70 1.73
C GLY A 506 -19.31 -11.00 1.99
N ASN A 507 -18.24 -11.26 1.23
CA ASN A 507 -17.36 -12.41 1.36
C ASN A 507 -16.03 -11.96 2.00
N ALA A 508 -15.87 -12.18 3.30
CA ALA A 508 -14.67 -11.81 4.07
C ALA A 508 -13.53 -12.84 3.97
N SER A 509 -13.47 -13.62 2.88
CA SER A 509 -12.42 -14.62 2.69
C SER A 509 -11.07 -13.95 2.49
N SER A 510 -10.04 -14.42 3.20
CA SER A 510 -8.63 -14.07 2.96
C SER A 510 -7.97 -14.91 1.86
N VAL A 511 -8.67 -15.91 1.31
CA VAL A 511 -8.14 -16.77 0.24
C VAL A 511 -8.40 -16.12 -1.12
N ASN A 512 -7.33 -15.79 -1.85
CA ASN A 512 -7.40 -15.20 -3.19
C ASN A 512 -8.20 -16.09 -4.16
N GLY A 513 -9.02 -15.46 -5.00
CA GLY A 513 -9.85 -16.14 -6.00
C GLY A 513 -11.04 -16.91 -5.42
N ARG A 514 -11.19 -17.00 -4.09
CA ARG A 514 -12.33 -17.68 -3.46
C ARG A 514 -13.60 -16.88 -3.67
N THR A 515 -14.54 -17.48 -4.42
CA THR A 515 -15.87 -16.89 -4.61
C THR A 515 -16.90 -17.51 -3.67
N THR A 516 -17.89 -16.71 -3.28
CA THR A 516 -19.00 -17.13 -2.43
C THR A 516 -20.32 -16.76 -3.09
N THR A 517 -21.22 -17.74 -3.24
CA THR A 517 -22.56 -17.52 -3.79
C THR A 517 -23.57 -17.31 -2.68
N PHE A 518 -24.25 -16.17 -2.69
CA PHE A 518 -25.33 -15.82 -1.79
C PHE A 518 -26.66 -16.03 -2.49
N LYS A 519 -27.64 -16.58 -1.77
CA LYS A 519 -29.06 -16.56 -2.12
C LYS A 519 -29.80 -15.71 -1.11
N ALA A 520 -30.49 -14.67 -1.57
CA ALA A 520 -31.24 -13.77 -0.71
C ALA A 520 -32.65 -13.56 -1.21
N THR A 521 -33.62 -13.51 -0.29
CA THR A 521 -35.02 -13.19 -0.57
C THR A 521 -35.50 -12.13 0.40
N ALA A 522 -36.15 -11.09 -0.12
CA ALA A 522 -36.80 -10.07 0.68
C ALA A 522 -38.30 -10.06 0.37
N TRP A 523 -39.14 -10.09 1.41
CA TRP A 523 -40.60 -10.01 1.26
C TRP A 523 -41.24 -9.30 2.43
N ARG A 524 -42.47 -8.83 2.23
CA ARG A 524 -43.20 -7.97 3.17
C ARG A 524 -44.49 -8.57 3.71
#